data_AF-A0AAP3A3P0-F1
#
_entry.id   AF-A0AAP3A3P0-F1
#
_cell.length_a   1.000
_cell.length_b   1.000
_cell.length_c   1.000
_cell.angle_alpha   90.00
_cell.angle_beta   90.00
_cell.angle_gamma   90.00
#
_symmetry.space_group_name_H-M   'P 1'
#
loop_
_entity.id
_entity.type
_entity.pdbx_description
1 polymer ?
#
loop_
_entity_poly.entity_id
_entity_poly.type
_entity_poly.pdbx_seq_one_letter_code
_entity_poly.pdbx_strand_id
1 'polypeptide(L)' 'MITVSSLKQSAKSEDSYAYDNETLHVRLRTLRGEVDKVILWIGDPYNWAEGGLDGGNMAGTEAFGWIGGNEI' A
#
# COMPACT_ATOMS: atom_id res chain seq x y z
N MET A 1 -12.06 13.18 16.14
CA MET A 1 -12.75 12.00 15.56
C MET A 1 -12.56 12.08 14.06
N ILE A 2 -12.20 10.99 13.39
CA ILE A 2 -11.96 10.97 11.94
C ILE A 2 -13.25 10.60 11.20
N THR A 3 -13.64 11.40 10.22
CA THR A 3 -14.74 11.12 9.31
C THR A 3 -14.24 10.19 8.19
N VAL A 4 -14.49 8.89 8.32
CA VAL A 4 -13.96 7.86 7.41
C VAL A 4 -14.38 8.09 5.95
N SER A 5 -15.60 8.57 5.72
CA SER A 5 -16.10 8.86 4.36
C SER A 5 -15.38 10.04 3.67
N SER A 6 -14.61 10.83 4.42
CA SER A 6 -13.78 11.90 3.86
C SER A 6 -12.41 11.43 3.37
N LEU A 7 -12.02 10.20 3.71
CA LEU A 7 -10.75 9.62 3.29
C LEU A 7 -10.84 9.20 1.82
N LYS A 8 -9.91 9.67 1.00
CA LYS A 8 -9.88 9.35 -0.42
C LYS A 8 -8.47 9.09 -0.92
N GLN A 9 -8.30 7.94 -1.56
CA GLN A 9 -7.13 7.55 -2.32
C GLN A 9 -7.58 6.62 -3.46
N SER A 10 -6.84 6.64 -4.56
CA SER A 10 -6.94 5.59 -5.58
C SER A 10 -5.53 5.17 -6.02
N ALA A 11 -5.34 3.89 -6.32
CA ALA A 11 -4.05 3.32 -6.74
C ALA A 11 -3.69 3.67 -8.20
N LYS A 12 -4.07 4.86 -8.68
CA LYS A 12 -3.83 5.34 -10.04
C LYS A 12 -4.00 6.86 -10.14
N SER A 13 -3.76 7.38 -11.36
CA SER A 13 -4.02 8.77 -11.74
C SER A 13 -3.31 9.77 -10.81
N GLU A 14 -3.98 10.83 -10.38
CA GLU A 14 -3.38 11.90 -9.58
C GLU A 14 -3.06 11.50 -8.13
N ASP A 15 -3.68 10.42 -7.63
CA ASP A 15 -3.52 9.95 -6.26
C ASP A 15 -2.33 8.97 -6.12
N SER A 16 -1.97 8.24 -7.18
CA SER A 16 -0.80 7.35 -7.21
C SER A 16 -0.17 7.28 -8.60
N TYR A 17 1.09 7.71 -8.73
CA TYR A 17 1.79 7.74 -10.01
C TYR A 17 3.31 7.67 -9.82
N ALA A 18 4.01 7.12 -10.82
CA ALA A 18 5.48 7.16 -10.89
C ALA A 18 5.94 8.60 -11.13
N TYR A 19 6.75 9.14 -10.23
CA TYR A 19 7.38 10.45 -10.42
C TYR A 19 8.59 10.33 -11.34
N ASP A 20 9.40 9.29 -11.09
CA ASP A 20 10.52 8.88 -11.92
C ASP A 20 10.63 7.33 -11.90
N ASN A 21 11.74 6.79 -12.40
CA ASN A 21 11.95 5.34 -12.52
C ASN A 21 12.09 4.61 -11.18
N GLU A 22 12.38 5.33 -10.09
CA GLU A 22 12.69 4.74 -8.78
C GLU A 22 11.75 5.27 -7.67
N THR A 23 10.98 6.32 -7.96
CA THR A 23 10.14 7.03 -6.98
C THR A 23 8.67 6.99 -7.34
N LEU A 24 7.86 6.46 -6.42
CA LEU A 24 6.40 6.52 -6.49
C LEU A 24 5.88 7.66 -5.61
N HIS A 25 5.02 8.51 -6.16
CA HIS A 25 4.23 9.45 -5.38
C HIS A 25 2.87 8.85 -5.04
N VAL A 26 2.56 8.79 -3.74
CA VAL A 26 1.27 8.32 -3.21
C VAL A 26 0.66 9.43 -2.37
N ARG A 27 -0.62 9.73 -2.60
CA ARG A 27 -1.33 10.82 -1.94
C ARG A 27 -2.60 10.30 -1.24
N LEU A 28 -2.86 10.82 -0.05
CA LEU A 28 -4.09 10.60 0.70
C LEU A 28 -4.78 11.94 0.94
N ARG A 29 -6.07 12.03 0.62
CA ARG A 29 -6.90 13.20 0.95
C ARG A 29 -7.73 12.90 2.20
N THR A 30 -7.84 13.89 3.07
CA THR A 30 -8.59 13.83 4.33
C THR A 30 -9.40 15.10 4.52
N LEU A 31 -10.38 15.08 5.44
CA LEU A 31 -10.98 16.32 5.91
C LEU A 31 -9.94 17.14 6.68
N ARG A 32 -9.90 18.45 6.40
CA ARG A 32 -8.94 19.36 7.02
C ARG A 32 -9.08 19.34 8.55
N GLY A 33 -7.97 19.08 9.24
CA GLY A 33 -7.89 19.16 10.71
C GLY A 33 -8.38 17.92 11.46
N GLU A 34 -8.77 16.85 10.77
CA GLU A 34 -9.18 15.61 11.44
C GLU A 34 -8.06 14.57 11.60
N VAL A 35 -6.99 14.68 10.81
CA VAL A 35 -5.89 13.70 10.78
C VAL A 35 -4.58 14.37 11.16
N ASP A 36 -3.99 13.92 12.27
CA ASP A 36 -2.75 14.47 12.82
C ASP A 36 -1.49 13.78 12.26
N LYS A 37 -1.57 12.49 11.94
CA LYS A 37 -0.47 11.69 11.36
C LYS A 37 -1.00 10.74 10.29
N VAL A 38 -0.24 10.59 9.21
CA VAL A 38 -0.42 9.56 8.19
C VAL A 38 0.89 8.80 8.08
N ILE A 39 0.80 7.47 7.99
CA ILE A 39 1.93 6.56 7.83
C ILE A 39 1.62 5.72 6.59
N LEU A 40 2.59 5.59 5.67
CA LEU A 40 2.46 4.65 4.56
C LEU A 40 3.11 3.33 4.96
N TRP A 41 2.34 2.25 4.88
CA TRP A 41 2.85 0.89 5.00
C TRP A 41 2.89 0.28 3.60
N ILE A 42 4.08 0.07 3.06
CA ILE A 42 4.28 -0.38 1.67
C ILE A 42 5.34 -1.47 1.60
N GLY A 43 5.21 -2.33 0.60
CA GLY A 43 6.06 -3.50 0.44
C GLY A 43 5.87 -4.20 -0.89
N ASP A 44 6.76 -5.13 -1.19
CA ASP A 44 6.64 -6.02 -2.33
C ASP A 44 5.44 -6.98 -2.13
N PRO A 45 4.44 -7.00 -3.03
CA PRO A 45 3.29 -7.90 -2.91
C PRO A 45 3.66 -9.39 -2.97
N TYR A 46 4.87 -9.73 -3.42
CA TYR A 46 5.36 -11.11 -3.55
C TYR A 46 6.24 -11.56 -2.38
N ASN A 47 6.47 -10.72 -1.37
CA ASN A 47 7.26 -11.07 -0.20
C ASN A 47 6.41 -11.65 0.95
N TRP A 48 6.47 -12.97 1.16
CA TRP A 48 5.67 -13.73 2.13
C TRP A 48 6.56 -14.59 3.03
N ALA A 49 6.15 -14.81 4.28
CA ALA A 49 6.89 -15.61 5.25
C ALA A 49 6.91 -17.10 4.92
N GLU A 50 5.80 -17.65 4.39
CA GLU A 50 5.67 -19.05 4.04
C GLU A 50 4.77 -19.24 2.81
N GLY A 51 5.10 -20.23 1.97
CA GLY A 51 4.30 -20.58 0.79
C GLY A 51 4.20 -19.49 -0.28
N GLY A 52 5.04 -18.46 -0.20
CA GLY A 52 5.05 -17.32 -1.11
C GLY A 52 5.14 -17.71 -2.59
N LEU A 53 4.50 -16.91 -3.44
CA LEU A 53 4.53 -17.12 -4.89
C LEU A 53 5.87 -16.64 -5.44
N ASP A 54 6.80 -17.56 -5.65
CA ASP A 54 8.08 -17.34 -6.34
C ASP A 54 7.88 -17.04 -7.84
N GLY A 55 7.20 -15.93 -8.16
CA GLY A 55 7.12 -15.41 -9.52
C GLY A 55 6.04 -16.00 -10.44
N GLY A 56 4.88 -16.41 -9.91
CA GLY A 56 3.66 -16.49 -10.74
C GLY A 56 3.03 -17.86 -11.02
N ASN A 57 3.19 -18.85 -10.13
CA ASN A 57 2.43 -20.10 -10.23
C ASN A 57 1.14 -20.04 -9.40
N MET A 58 0.01 -20.51 -9.92
CA MET A 58 -1.29 -20.55 -9.21
C MET A 58 -1.36 -21.54 -8.03
N ALA A 59 -0.21 -21.98 -7.49
CA ALA A 59 -0.10 -23.00 -6.44
C ALA A 59 -0.04 -22.44 -5.00
N GLY A 60 -0.05 -21.11 -4.83
CA GLY A 60 0.06 -20.43 -3.53
C GLY A 60 -1.21 -20.44 -2.68
N THR A 61 -2.07 -21.44 -2.80
CA THR A 61 -3.28 -21.57 -1.98
C THR A 61 -3.00 -21.68 -0.48
N GLU A 62 -1.75 -21.98 -0.11
CA GLU A 62 -1.30 -22.07 1.29
C GLU A 62 -0.35 -20.93 1.69
N ALA A 63 -0.18 -19.90 0.86
CA ALA A 63 0.64 -18.73 1.21
C ALA A 63 0.04 -18.01 2.42
N PHE A 64 0.85 -17.74 3.44
CA PHE A 64 0.42 -17.00 4.62
C PHE A 64 1.52 -16.11 5.18
N GLY A 65 1.10 -15.08 5.92
CA GLY A 65 2.01 -14.13 6.54
C GLY A 65 2.75 -13.27 5.54
N TRP A 66 2.06 -12.40 4.79
CA TRP A 66 2.73 -11.36 4.01
C TRP A 66 3.60 -10.49 4.93
N ILE A 67 4.88 -10.36 4.59
CA ILE A 67 5.89 -9.64 5.39
C ILE A 67 6.55 -8.51 4.60
N GLY A 68 6.04 -8.20 3.40
CA GLY A 68 6.60 -7.14 2.57
C GLY A 68 6.48 -5.75 3.18
N GLY A 69 5.49 -5.51 4.04
CA GLY A 69 5.13 -4.19 4.54
C GLY A 69 6.10 -3.61 5.55
N ASN A 70 6.61 -2.42 5.28
CA ASN A 70 7.38 -1.61 6.22
C ASN A 70 6.80 -0.19 6.30
N GLU A 71 6.93 0.44 7.48
CA GLU A 71 6.60 1.86 7.67
C GLU A 71 7.68 2.72 7.04
N ILE A 72 7.28 3.71 6.24
CA ILE A 72 8.16 4.75 5.70
C ILE A 72 7.80 6.13 6.23
#